data_AF-A0A3D5Z7Q0-F1
#
_entry.id   AF-A0A3D5Z7Q0-F1
#
_cell.length_a   1.000
_cell.length_b   1.000
_cell.length_c   1.000
_cell.angle_alpha   90.00
_cell.angle_beta   90.00
_cell.angle_gamma   90.00
#
_symmetry.space_group_name_H-M   'P 1'
#
loop_
_entity.id
_entity.type
_entity.pdbx_description
1 polymer ?
#
loop_
_entity_poly.entity_id
_entity_poly.type
_entity_poly.pdbx_seq_one_letter_code
_entity_poly.pdbx_strand_id
1 'polypeptide(L)'
;MNLKRKLWWAQHKNDVYKYGTILSLVLIVTISIIYFTYSKFTFSNKTTVEQFTKNDDFIASYIDGEWLNEIPGKDDGYVVDKIVCDNGATGTWDNEEWGINIRNATKKIKCSVFFIVKPLSAAEKITTLAMTDITNFATDDPDNNIRYIGANPNNYVYFNCSDYNNQSDSTCEKWRIIGVFKNMSKEDGTKEDLVKIVKDERLNNTNIIMDYKKNGVGTSTNDLGSNDWTDSQLMMMLNPKDYLKSGYTIDNNIVKDSKGQAIYQNMGSYYNGTSGCKPFAITSGENFTCKSIDFTSTGLKNDLTRNAIESVVWNLGSAADGITASAYYTAERGTAVYSGRPTTWTGKVGLMYPSDYGYATSGGTTTNRAACLAKKMDNWNDSGVSDCKNNDYLLKNTYHQWTLVPDSSISSVFLRVEARGYVSYDYAYHDYLSVRPAAFLKSNISISSGDGSSITPYNLKLN
;
A
#
# COMPACT_ATOMS: atom_id res chain seq x y z
N MET A 1 79.46 -39.52 51.56
CA MET A 1 78.40 -40.30 52.26
C MET A 1 79.08 -41.32 53.18
N ASN A 2 78.90 -41.18 54.50
CA ASN A 2 79.63 -41.89 55.56
C ASN A 2 79.41 -43.41 55.50
N LEU A 3 80.46 -44.23 55.76
CA LEU A 3 80.45 -45.70 55.69
C LEU A 3 79.30 -46.32 56.51
N LYS A 4 78.92 -45.69 57.64
CA LYS A 4 77.75 -46.05 58.44
C LYS A 4 76.44 -46.05 57.66
N ARG A 5 76.27 -45.12 56.72
CA ARG A 5 75.05 -44.98 55.91
C ARG A 5 74.96 -46.08 54.84
N LYS A 6 76.08 -46.58 54.30
CA LYS A 6 76.08 -47.69 53.32
C LYS A 6 75.70 -49.04 53.95
N LEU A 7 76.15 -49.31 55.18
CA LEU A 7 75.81 -50.53 55.92
C LEU A 7 74.32 -50.57 56.33
N TRP A 8 73.77 -49.43 56.76
CA TRP A 8 72.35 -49.32 57.11
C TRP A 8 71.43 -49.65 55.93
N TRP A 9 71.75 -49.13 54.74
CA TRP A 9 71.01 -49.40 53.50
C TRP A 9 71.10 -50.87 53.05
N ALA A 10 72.23 -51.55 53.31
CA ALA A 10 72.39 -52.97 52.96
C ALA A 10 71.58 -53.89 53.89
N GLN A 11 71.49 -53.58 55.19
CA GLN A 11 70.75 -54.37 56.17
C GLN A 11 69.23 -54.17 56.06
N HIS A 12 68.76 -52.95 55.78
CA HIS A 12 67.34 -52.61 55.77
C HIS A 12 66.74 -52.55 54.36
N LYS A 13 67.49 -53.00 53.32
CA LYS A 13 67.06 -52.92 51.92
C LYS A 13 65.68 -53.56 51.71
N ASN A 14 65.48 -54.78 52.20
CA ASN A 14 64.23 -55.50 52.02
C ASN A 14 63.06 -54.85 52.77
N ASP A 15 63.30 -54.32 53.97
CA ASP A 15 62.27 -53.62 54.73
C ASP A 15 61.91 -52.29 54.08
N VAL A 16 62.89 -51.52 53.58
CA VAL A 16 62.65 -50.26 52.86
C VAL A 16 61.85 -50.49 51.57
N TYR A 17 62.11 -51.57 50.82
CA TYR A 17 61.30 -51.91 49.65
C TYR A 17 59.89 -52.38 50.02
N LYS A 18 59.72 -53.12 51.12
CA LYS A 18 58.43 -53.60 51.60
C LYS A 18 57.56 -52.46 52.15
N TYR A 19 58.12 -51.56 52.96
CA TYR A 19 57.41 -50.38 53.43
C TYR A 19 57.19 -49.36 52.31
N GLY A 20 58.13 -49.21 51.38
CA GLY A 20 57.97 -48.31 50.21
C GLY A 20 56.84 -48.75 49.27
N THR A 21 56.71 -50.05 49.01
CA THR A 21 55.61 -50.59 48.19
C THR A 21 54.26 -50.47 48.88
N ILE A 22 54.18 -50.73 50.18
CA ILE A 22 52.95 -50.53 50.97
C ILE A 22 52.57 -49.04 51.00
N LEU A 23 53.52 -48.13 51.23
CA LEU A 23 53.25 -46.69 51.27
C LEU A 23 52.75 -46.18 49.91
N SER A 24 53.32 -46.67 48.80
CA SER A 24 52.93 -46.29 47.45
C SER A 24 51.53 -46.81 47.09
N LEU A 25 51.17 -48.02 47.54
CA LEU A 25 49.82 -48.57 47.37
C LEU A 25 48.77 -47.80 48.18
N VAL A 26 49.08 -47.45 49.44
CA VAL A 26 48.21 -46.62 50.28
C VAL A 26 48.02 -45.24 49.66
N LEU A 27 49.08 -44.63 49.12
CA LEU A 27 49.01 -43.33 48.45
C LEU A 27 48.09 -43.39 47.22
N ILE A 28 48.23 -44.40 46.36
CA ILE A 28 47.36 -44.58 45.19
C ILE A 28 45.90 -44.77 45.61
N VAL A 29 45.63 -45.61 46.61
CA VAL A 29 44.27 -45.84 47.12
C VAL A 29 43.69 -44.56 47.72
N THR A 30 44.46 -43.78 48.47
CA THR A 30 43.98 -42.50 49.02
C THR A 30 43.68 -41.46 47.93
N ILE A 31 44.52 -41.36 46.89
CA ILE A 31 44.25 -40.47 45.75
C ILE A 31 43.01 -40.92 44.99
N SER A 32 42.81 -42.23 44.79
CA SER A 32 41.60 -42.79 44.17
C SER A 32 40.34 -42.53 45.00
N ILE A 33 40.42 -42.62 46.33
CA ILE A 33 39.30 -42.30 47.23
C ILE A 33 38.99 -40.80 47.16
N ILE A 34 40.01 -39.92 47.20
CA ILE A 34 39.83 -38.47 47.07
C ILE A 34 39.18 -38.13 45.72
N TYR A 35 39.62 -38.75 44.62
CA TYR A 35 39.03 -38.56 43.29
C TYR A 35 37.59 -39.09 43.20
N PHE A 36 37.29 -40.22 43.84
CA PHE A 36 35.94 -40.79 43.90
C PHE A 36 34.99 -39.94 44.77
N THR A 37 35.49 -39.36 45.87
CA THR A 37 34.72 -38.41 46.70
C THR A 37 34.53 -37.06 46.00
N TYR A 38 35.53 -36.56 45.28
CA TYR A 38 35.42 -35.34 44.47
C TYR A 38 34.43 -35.54 43.31
N SER A 39 34.47 -36.70 42.65
CA SER A 39 33.50 -37.09 41.61
C SER A 39 32.08 -37.26 42.15
N LYS A 40 31.89 -37.55 43.44
CA LYS A 40 30.56 -37.65 44.07
C LYS A 40 30.07 -36.36 44.74
N PHE A 41 30.92 -35.35 44.94
CA PHE A 41 30.57 -34.12 45.67
C PHE A 41 30.58 -32.82 44.85
N THR A 42 30.80 -32.83 43.53
CA THR A 42 30.34 -31.74 42.66
C THR A 42 28.84 -31.86 42.37
N PHE A 43 28.02 -31.74 43.41
CA PHE A 43 26.65 -31.27 43.30
C PHE A 43 26.69 -29.74 43.26
N SER A 44 26.85 -29.19 42.05
CA SER A 44 26.17 -27.92 41.77
C SER A 44 24.69 -28.26 41.67
N ASN A 45 23.83 -27.47 42.31
CA ASN A 45 22.38 -27.54 42.17
C ASN A 45 21.97 -27.36 40.70
N LYS A 46 22.09 -28.43 39.91
CA LYS A 46 21.35 -28.59 38.66
C LYS A 46 19.96 -29.04 39.05
N THR A 47 19.04 -28.09 39.01
CA THR A 47 17.62 -28.38 38.85
C THR A 47 17.48 -29.52 37.84
N THR A 48 16.82 -30.58 38.27
CA THR A 48 16.47 -31.76 37.50
C THR A 48 15.77 -31.35 36.20
N VAL A 49 16.53 -31.27 35.13
CA VAL A 49 16.02 -31.50 33.77
C VAL A 49 16.70 -32.79 33.35
N GLU A 50 15.90 -33.83 33.07
CA GLU A 50 16.40 -35.07 32.49
C GLU A 50 17.33 -34.76 31.32
N GLN A 51 18.41 -35.54 31.22
CA GLN A 51 19.39 -35.43 30.15
C GLN A 51 18.69 -35.64 28.79
N PHE A 52 18.47 -34.56 28.05
CA PHE A 52 17.90 -34.58 26.71
C PHE A 52 18.70 -35.53 25.81
N THR A 53 18.03 -36.50 25.21
CA THR A 53 18.64 -37.42 24.25
C THR A 53 19.03 -36.68 22.98
N LYS A 54 20.31 -36.79 22.66
CA LYS A 54 21.04 -36.33 21.48
C LYS A 54 20.25 -36.49 20.16
N ASN A 55 19.98 -35.36 19.50
CA ASN A 55 19.56 -35.17 18.10
C ASN A 55 18.07 -35.02 17.73
N ASP A 56 17.21 -34.50 18.61
CA ASP A 56 15.88 -34.04 18.18
C ASP A 56 15.63 -32.61 18.66
N ASP A 57 15.68 -31.64 17.74
CA ASP A 57 15.32 -30.25 18.03
C ASP A 57 13.83 -30.17 18.39
N PHE A 58 13.51 -29.69 19.59
CA PHE A 58 12.14 -29.58 20.09
C PHE A 58 11.37 -28.43 19.44
N ILE A 59 12.10 -27.42 18.97
CA ILE A 59 11.62 -26.33 18.13
C ILE A 59 12.58 -26.19 16.96
N ALA A 60 12.11 -26.43 15.73
CA ALA A 60 12.87 -26.20 14.52
C ALA A 60 12.44 -24.87 13.88
N SER A 61 13.39 -24.06 13.43
CA SER A 61 13.12 -22.85 12.63
C SER A 61 13.49 -23.06 11.17
N TYR A 62 12.70 -22.45 10.29
CA TYR A 62 12.93 -22.46 8.85
C TYR A 62 12.78 -21.04 8.30
N ILE A 63 13.61 -20.63 7.34
CA ILE A 63 13.34 -19.47 6.46
C ILE A 63 13.08 -20.00 5.06
N ASP A 64 11.95 -19.64 4.45
CA ASP A 64 11.59 -20.04 3.09
C ASP A 64 11.69 -21.57 2.84
N GLY A 65 11.47 -22.37 3.88
CA GLY A 65 11.54 -23.83 3.85
C GLY A 65 12.93 -24.43 4.09
N GLU A 66 13.98 -23.62 4.21
CA GLU A 66 15.32 -24.07 4.59
C GLU A 66 15.50 -24.07 6.11
N TRP A 67 16.08 -25.14 6.64
CA TRP A 67 16.30 -25.31 8.08
C TRP A 67 17.39 -24.38 8.60
N LEU A 68 17.17 -23.80 9.78
CA LEU A 68 18.10 -22.89 10.42
C LEU A 68 18.62 -23.48 11.74
N ASN A 69 19.87 -23.15 12.03
CA ASN A 69 20.46 -23.41 13.36
C ASN A 69 19.96 -22.42 14.43
N GLU A 70 19.38 -21.30 13.99
CA GLU A 70 18.98 -20.17 14.85
C GLU A 70 17.58 -19.67 14.47
N ILE A 71 16.89 -19.07 15.44
CA ILE A 71 15.61 -18.38 15.22
C ILE A 71 15.97 -16.93 14.85
N PRO A 72 15.46 -16.36 13.75
CA PRO A 72 15.69 -14.96 13.41
C PRO A 72 15.31 -14.04 14.56
N GLY A 73 16.05 -12.97 14.77
CA GLY A 73 15.74 -11.92 15.73
C GLY A 73 14.52 -11.10 15.31
N LYS A 74 13.92 -10.41 16.29
CA LYS A 74 12.71 -9.59 16.10
C LYS A 74 12.85 -8.54 15.00
N ASP A 75 14.04 -7.96 14.89
CA ASP A 75 14.34 -6.86 13.98
C ASP A 75 15.11 -7.30 12.72
N ASP A 76 15.23 -8.62 12.50
CA ASP A 76 15.99 -9.18 11.37
C ASP A 76 15.21 -9.16 10.04
N GLY A 77 14.01 -8.57 10.04
CA GLY A 77 13.20 -8.41 8.83
C GLY A 77 12.43 -9.67 8.43
N TYR A 78 12.14 -10.57 9.37
CA TYR A 78 11.34 -11.77 9.16
C TYR A 78 9.99 -11.70 9.89
N VAL A 79 9.02 -12.46 9.41
CA VAL A 79 7.72 -12.70 10.09
C VAL A 79 7.43 -14.20 10.09
N VAL A 80 6.65 -14.66 11.06
CA VAL A 80 6.21 -16.07 11.12
C VAL A 80 5.10 -16.31 10.09
N ASP A 81 5.36 -17.20 9.13
CA ASP A 81 4.40 -17.70 8.14
C ASP A 81 3.42 -18.68 8.78
N LYS A 82 3.95 -19.69 9.49
CA LYS A 82 3.14 -20.70 10.17
C LYS A 82 3.90 -21.41 11.28
N ILE A 83 3.15 -22.03 12.18
CA ILE A 83 3.66 -22.92 13.21
C ILE A 83 2.96 -24.27 13.09
N VAL A 84 3.74 -25.34 13.04
CA VAL A 84 3.22 -26.71 12.97
C VAL A 84 3.71 -27.47 14.19
N CYS A 85 2.79 -28.00 14.99
CA CYS A 85 3.12 -28.79 16.18
C CYS A 85 2.51 -30.18 16.08
N ASP A 86 3.24 -31.20 16.55
CA ASP A 86 2.77 -32.58 16.58
C ASP A 86 1.87 -32.86 17.80
N ASN A 87 1.25 -34.05 17.81
CA ASN A 87 0.51 -34.61 18.96
C ASN A 87 -0.66 -33.75 19.46
N GLY A 88 -1.27 -32.95 18.57
CA GLY A 88 -2.46 -32.17 18.87
C GLY A 88 -2.21 -30.89 19.66
N ALA A 89 -0.95 -30.51 19.86
CA ALA A 89 -0.61 -29.19 20.39
C ALA A 89 -0.81 -28.11 19.30
N THR A 90 -1.07 -26.89 19.74
CA THR A 90 -1.19 -25.72 18.87
C THR A 90 -0.17 -24.67 19.28
N GLY A 91 0.53 -24.08 18.31
CA GLY A 91 1.49 -23.01 18.52
C GLY A 91 0.99 -21.70 17.94
N THR A 92 1.24 -20.61 18.66
CA THR A 92 0.97 -19.22 18.23
C THR A 92 2.23 -18.39 18.47
N TRP A 93 2.45 -17.35 17.66
CA TRP A 93 3.60 -16.45 17.82
C TRP A 93 3.17 -15.14 18.46
N ASP A 94 3.92 -14.70 19.46
CA ASP A 94 3.81 -13.37 20.05
C ASP A 94 4.83 -12.45 19.38
N ASN A 95 4.35 -11.48 18.60
CA ASN A 95 5.22 -10.52 17.91
C ASN A 95 5.80 -9.44 18.85
N GLU A 96 5.18 -9.19 20.00
CA GLU A 96 5.66 -8.20 20.96
C GLU A 96 6.82 -8.78 21.77
N GLU A 97 6.65 -9.99 22.29
CA GLU A 97 7.67 -10.71 23.06
C GLU A 97 8.67 -11.48 22.18
N TRP A 98 8.39 -11.60 20.87
CA TRP A 98 9.14 -12.40 19.91
C TRP A 98 9.34 -13.85 20.38
N GLY A 99 8.21 -14.48 20.75
CA GLY A 99 8.21 -15.80 21.39
C GLY A 99 7.06 -16.70 20.92
N ILE A 100 7.21 -18.00 21.12
CA ILE A 100 6.16 -18.99 20.80
C ILE A 100 5.33 -19.34 22.04
N ASN A 101 4.02 -19.33 21.89
CA ASN A 101 3.06 -19.78 22.87
C ASN A 101 2.42 -21.11 22.43
N ILE A 102 2.65 -22.18 23.19
CA ILE A 102 2.17 -23.53 22.91
C ILE A 102 1.01 -23.89 23.85
N ARG A 103 -0.09 -24.37 23.28
CA ARG A 103 -1.29 -24.84 23.99
C ARG A 103 -1.55 -26.33 23.71
N ASN A 104 -2.32 -26.98 24.59
CA ASN A 104 -2.72 -28.39 24.48
C ASN A 104 -1.57 -29.42 24.41
N ALA A 105 -0.40 -29.10 24.98
CA ALA A 105 0.75 -30.01 25.05
C ALA A 105 0.55 -31.13 26.08
N THR A 106 -0.30 -32.12 25.75
CA THR A 106 -0.65 -33.25 26.63
C THR A 106 0.30 -34.46 26.49
N LYS A 107 1.22 -34.42 25.52
CA LYS A 107 2.25 -35.44 25.24
C LYS A 107 3.58 -34.75 24.91
N LYS A 108 4.66 -35.51 24.68
CA LYS A 108 5.90 -34.95 24.11
C LYS A 108 5.60 -34.36 22.73
N ILE A 109 6.05 -33.14 22.46
CA ILE A 109 5.74 -32.41 21.22
C ILE A 109 7.03 -31.98 20.52
N LYS A 110 6.93 -31.83 19.20
CA LYS A 110 7.87 -31.07 18.37
C LYS A 110 7.06 -29.98 17.68
N CYS A 111 7.61 -28.78 17.60
CA CYS A 111 7.02 -27.68 16.86
C CYS A 111 8.02 -27.15 15.84
N SER A 112 7.55 -26.78 14.65
CA SER A 112 8.34 -26.11 13.64
C SER A 112 7.76 -24.72 13.40
N VAL A 113 8.61 -23.70 13.46
CA VAL A 113 8.27 -22.31 13.17
C VAL A 113 8.85 -21.96 11.81
N PHE A 114 8.00 -21.52 10.89
CA PHE A 114 8.41 -21.11 9.56
C PHE A 114 8.39 -19.59 9.50
N PHE A 115 9.52 -19.01 9.15
CA PHE A 115 9.72 -17.60 8.91
C PHE A 115 9.77 -17.34 7.41
N ILE A 116 9.29 -16.16 7.01
CA ILE A 116 9.46 -15.60 5.68
C ILE A 116 9.98 -14.18 5.84
N VAL A 117 10.64 -13.66 4.79
CA VAL A 117 11.01 -12.24 4.76
C VAL A 117 9.74 -11.40 4.93
N LYS A 118 9.77 -10.41 5.82
CA LYS A 118 8.67 -9.47 6.07
C LYS A 118 8.28 -8.84 4.73
N PRO A 119 7.06 -9.11 4.21
CA PRO A 119 6.63 -8.49 2.97
C PRO A 119 6.51 -6.98 3.21
N LEU A 120 7.30 -6.19 2.48
CA LEU A 120 7.16 -4.74 2.48
C LEU A 120 5.79 -4.37 1.93
N SER A 121 5.10 -3.45 2.58
CA SER A 121 3.96 -2.78 1.99
C SER A 121 4.36 -2.14 0.66
N ALA A 122 3.37 -1.89 -0.20
CA ALA A 122 3.62 -1.21 -1.47
C ALA A 122 4.27 0.16 -1.22
N ALA A 123 3.85 0.88 -0.17
CA ALA A 123 4.42 2.16 0.22
C ALA A 123 5.89 2.04 0.65
N GLU A 124 6.26 1.08 1.49
CA GLU A 124 7.65 0.85 1.92
C GLU A 124 8.56 0.46 0.75
N LYS A 125 8.08 -0.41 -0.15
CA LYS A 125 8.85 -0.83 -1.34
C LYS A 125 9.13 0.36 -2.25
N ILE A 126 8.12 1.18 -2.56
CA ILE A 126 8.28 2.37 -3.40
C ILE A 126 9.20 3.39 -2.72
N THR A 127 9.07 3.57 -1.40
CA THR A 127 9.94 4.47 -0.62
C THR A 127 11.40 4.04 -0.70
N THR A 128 11.67 2.74 -0.61
CA THR A 128 13.02 2.18 -0.75
C THR A 128 13.59 2.43 -2.15
N LEU A 129 12.79 2.24 -3.21
CA LEU A 129 13.21 2.50 -4.58
C LEU A 129 13.57 3.98 -4.79
N ALA A 130 12.74 4.89 -4.29
CA ALA A 130 12.92 6.33 -4.42
C ALA A 130 14.17 6.88 -3.71
N MET A 131 14.72 6.17 -2.73
CA MET A 131 15.99 6.55 -2.09
C MET A 131 17.20 6.42 -3.05
N THR A 132 17.11 5.52 -4.04
CA THR A 132 18.21 5.24 -4.98
C THR A 132 17.93 5.72 -6.40
N ASP A 133 16.66 5.75 -6.81
CA ASP A 133 16.27 6.11 -8.18
C ASP A 133 15.79 7.56 -8.24
N ILE A 134 16.72 8.48 -8.43
CA ILE A 134 16.44 9.92 -8.61
C ILE A 134 15.98 10.27 -10.03
N THR A 135 15.86 9.29 -10.93
CA THR A 135 15.49 9.50 -12.33
C THR A 135 14.00 9.29 -12.58
N ASN A 136 13.42 8.28 -11.92
CA ASN A 136 12.00 7.96 -12.04
C ASN A 136 11.18 8.47 -10.85
N PHE A 137 11.83 9.03 -9.82
CA PHE A 137 11.14 9.59 -8.65
C PHE A 137 11.53 11.04 -8.35
N ALA A 138 10.59 11.78 -7.77
CA ALA A 138 10.83 13.08 -7.15
C ALA A 138 10.06 13.23 -5.83
N THR A 139 10.58 14.09 -4.96
CA THR A 139 10.02 14.43 -3.64
C THR A 139 9.93 15.93 -3.38
N ASP A 140 9.84 16.70 -4.46
CA ASP A 140 9.89 18.17 -4.51
C ASP A 140 8.50 18.84 -4.54
N ASP A 141 7.44 18.07 -4.28
CA ASP A 141 6.12 18.64 -4.02
C ASP A 141 6.01 19.16 -2.57
N PRO A 142 4.99 19.99 -2.24
CA PRO A 142 4.96 20.73 -0.97
C PRO A 142 4.90 19.86 0.29
N ASP A 143 4.36 18.64 0.21
CA ASP A 143 4.28 17.71 1.35
C ASP A 143 5.38 16.62 1.30
N ASN A 144 6.34 16.77 0.39
CA ASN A 144 7.42 15.81 0.15
C ASN A 144 6.90 14.38 -0.11
N ASN A 145 5.78 14.25 -0.83
CA ASN A 145 5.29 12.98 -1.32
C ASN A 145 6.31 12.37 -2.29
N ILE A 146 6.33 11.05 -2.40
CA ILE A 146 7.17 10.36 -3.39
C ILE A 146 6.33 10.18 -4.65
N ARG A 147 6.76 10.75 -5.77
CA ARG A 147 6.03 10.69 -7.04
C ARG A 147 6.86 10.04 -8.12
N TYR A 148 6.22 9.18 -8.91
CA TYR A 148 6.80 8.74 -10.18
C TYR A 148 6.80 9.89 -11.18
N ILE A 149 7.85 9.99 -11.98
CA ILE A 149 8.05 11.06 -12.97
C ILE A 149 8.60 10.52 -14.29
N GLY A 150 8.44 11.30 -15.36
CA GLY A 150 9.02 11.02 -16.67
C GLY A 150 8.04 10.44 -17.68
N ALA A 151 8.52 10.20 -18.91
CA ALA A 151 7.69 9.71 -20.01
C ALA A 151 7.21 8.27 -19.82
N ASN A 152 8.07 7.41 -19.25
CA ASN A 152 7.79 5.98 -19.09
C ASN A 152 8.50 5.40 -17.86
N PRO A 153 8.19 5.87 -16.64
CA PRO A 153 8.69 5.23 -15.44
C PRO A 153 8.11 3.81 -15.30
N ASN A 154 8.82 2.97 -14.54
CA ASN A 154 8.35 1.64 -14.15
C ASN A 154 7.34 1.74 -13.01
N ASN A 155 6.12 2.17 -13.34
CA ASN A 155 5.04 2.40 -12.38
C ASN A 155 3.70 1.75 -12.77
N TYR A 156 3.71 0.74 -13.62
CA TYR A 156 2.53 -0.09 -13.87
C TYR A 156 2.27 -1.05 -12.72
N VAL A 157 0.99 -1.26 -12.43
CA VAL A 157 0.51 -2.22 -11.43
C VAL A 157 -0.70 -2.96 -11.99
N TYR A 158 -0.76 -4.26 -11.74
CA TYR A 158 -1.97 -5.03 -11.97
C TYR A 158 -2.98 -4.76 -10.85
N PHE A 159 -4.17 -4.33 -11.25
CA PHE A 159 -5.27 -4.07 -10.33
C PHE A 159 -6.59 -4.47 -10.98
N ASN A 160 -7.64 -4.58 -10.17
CA ASN A 160 -8.96 -5.02 -10.62
C ASN A 160 -8.91 -6.38 -11.34
N CYS A 161 -8.23 -7.34 -10.71
CA CYS A 161 -8.04 -8.69 -11.23
C CYS A 161 -9.25 -9.58 -10.96
N SER A 162 -9.60 -10.44 -11.91
CA SER A 162 -10.52 -11.57 -11.65
C SER A 162 -9.88 -12.62 -10.76
N ASP A 163 -8.55 -12.75 -10.81
CA ASP A 163 -7.75 -13.66 -10.01
C ASP A 163 -6.41 -12.99 -9.61
N TYR A 164 -6.25 -12.65 -8.33
CA TYR A 164 -5.01 -12.06 -7.80
C TYR A 164 -3.91 -13.10 -7.53
N ASN A 165 -4.22 -14.39 -7.54
CA ASN A 165 -3.19 -15.44 -7.45
C ASN A 165 -2.48 -15.64 -8.80
N ASN A 166 -3.13 -15.28 -9.91
CA ASN A 166 -2.63 -15.41 -11.28
C ASN A 166 -2.72 -14.07 -12.03
N GLN A 167 -1.96 -13.08 -11.58
CA GLN A 167 -2.00 -11.72 -12.16
C GLN A 167 -1.29 -11.66 -13.52
N SER A 168 -2.03 -11.21 -14.53
CA SER A 168 -1.56 -11.01 -15.91
C SER A 168 -2.52 -10.10 -16.69
N ASP A 169 -2.17 -9.74 -17.93
CA ASP A 169 -3.02 -8.92 -18.81
C ASP A 169 -4.40 -9.55 -19.10
N SER A 170 -4.57 -10.87 -18.94
CA SER A 170 -5.85 -11.55 -19.17
C SER A 170 -6.76 -11.57 -17.93
N THR A 171 -6.19 -11.45 -16.74
CA THR A 171 -6.94 -11.49 -15.47
C THR A 171 -7.13 -10.10 -14.88
N CYS A 172 -6.20 -9.18 -15.14
CA CYS A 172 -6.10 -7.87 -14.51
C CYS A 172 -6.25 -6.71 -15.48
N GLU A 173 -6.54 -5.54 -14.94
CA GLU A 173 -6.38 -4.28 -15.64
C GLU A 173 -5.00 -3.68 -15.32
N LYS A 174 -4.42 -2.92 -16.26
CA LYS A 174 -3.25 -2.09 -15.99
C LYS A 174 -3.67 -0.76 -15.40
N TRP A 175 -3.06 -0.44 -14.26
CA TRP A 175 -3.15 0.86 -13.59
C TRP A 175 -1.74 1.43 -13.46
N ARG A 176 -1.66 2.74 -13.20
CA ARG A 176 -0.41 3.45 -12.92
C ARG A 176 -0.37 3.84 -11.46
N ILE A 177 0.77 3.64 -10.81
CA ILE A 177 1.05 4.21 -9.51
C ILE A 177 1.49 5.67 -9.71
N ILE A 178 0.76 6.60 -9.10
CA ILE A 178 1.14 8.02 -9.09
C ILE A 178 2.31 8.22 -8.12
N GLY A 179 2.20 7.62 -6.93
CA GLY A 179 3.20 7.78 -5.88
C GLY A 179 2.72 7.34 -4.51
N VAL A 180 3.58 7.56 -3.50
CA VAL A 180 3.26 7.45 -2.08
C VAL A 180 2.96 8.84 -1.54
N PHE A 181 1.75 9.04 -1.08
CA PHE A 181 1.28 10.30 -0.52
C PHE A 181 1.30 10.22 1.00
N LYS A 182 1.94 11.19 1.63
CA LYS A 182 2.20 11.21 3.06
C LYS A 182 1.00 11.74 3.83
N ASN A 183 0.80 11.21 5.03
CA ASN A 183 -0.18 11.72 6.00
C ASN A 183 -1.61 11.87 5.44
N MET A 184 -2.03 10.95 4.56
CA MET A 184 -3.37 10.96 3.99
C MET A 184 -4.40 10.70 5.08
N SER A 185 -5.42 11.56 5.16
CA SER A 185 -6.49 11.41 6.16
C SER A 185 -7.49 10.35 5.68
N LYS A 186 -7.72 9.35 6.51
CA LYS A 186 -8.70 8.29 6.28
C LYS A 186 -10.07 8.69 6.83
N GLU A 187 -11.09 7.93 6.45
CA GLU A 187 -12.47 8.13 6.93
C GLU A 187 -12.61 8.05 8.46
N ASP A 188 -11.80 7.21 9.11
CA ASP A 188 -11.77 7.06 10.57
C ASP A 188 -11.04 8.21 11.31
N GLY A 189 -10.54 9.21 10.57
CA GLY A 189 -9.81 10.35 11.10
C GLY A 189 -8.32 10.09 11.37
N THR A 190 -7.85 8.84 11.20
CA THR A 190 -6.42 8.53 11.29
C THR A 190 -5.67 8.97 10.02
N LYS A 191 -4.35 9.04 10.11
CA LYS A 191 -3.48 9.44 9.00
C LYS A 191 -2.45 8.38 8.70
N GLU A 192 -2.17 8.17 7.42
CA GLU A 192 -1.24 7.15 6.97
C GLU A 192 -0.62 7.51 5.61
N ASP A 193 0.56 6.97 5.34
CA ASP A 193 1.19 7.09 4.02
C ASP A 193 0.58 6.05 3.08
N LEU A 194 -0.06 6.51 1.99
CA LEU A 194 -0.85 5.64 1.11
C LEU A 194 -0.37 5.72 -0.34
N VAL A 195 -0.45 4.60 -1.04
CA VAL A 195 -0.15 4.52 -2.48
C VAL A 195 -1.36 5.01 -3.26
N LYS A 196 -1.18 6.03 -4.10
CA LYS A 196 -2.22 6.49 -5.04
C LYS A 196 -2.03 5.83 -6.40
N ILE A 197 -3.10 5.29 -6.96
CA ILE A 197 -3.14 4.69 -8.29
C ILE A 197 -4.19 5.37 -9.17
N VAL A 198 -4.00 5.29 -10.49
CA VAL A 198 -4.94 5.77 -11.50
C VAL A 198 -5.07 4.75 -12.62
N LYS A 199 -6.28 4.52 -13.11
CA LYS A 199 -6.52 3.62 -14.26
C LYS A 199 -5.69 4.10 -15.45
N ASP A 200 -4.97 3.21 -16.13
CA ASP A 200 -4.11 3.63 -17.23
C ASP A 200 -4.95 4.14 -18.42
N GLU A 201 -6.01 3.42 -18.79
CA GLU A 201 -6.90 3.80 -19.88
C GLU A 201 -8.23 4.40 -19.41
N ARG A 202 -8.87 5.16 -20.31
CA ARG A 202 -10.19 5.77 -20.06
C ARG A 202 -11.25 4.73 -19.74
N LEU A 203 -12.12 5.05 -18.78
CA LEU A 203 -13.22 4.21 -18.34
C LEU A 203 -14.18 3.91 -19.49
N ASN A 204 -14.47 2.61 -19.67
CA ASN A 204 -15.41 2.08 -20.66
C ASN A 204 -15.13 2.51 -22.13
N ASN A 205 -13.90 2.94 -22.43
CA ASN A 205 -13.49 3.46 -23.74
C ASN A 205 -14.46 4.53 -24.32
N THR A 206 -15.09 5.32 -23.44
CA THR A 206 -16.14 6.28 -23.83
C THR A 206 -15.96 7.60 -23.10
N ASN A 207 -16.69 8.62 -23.56
CA ASN A 207 -16.74 9.91 -22.89
C ASN A 207 -17.87 9.94 -21.87
N ILE A 208 -17.58 10.51 -20.71
CA ILE A 208 -18.51 10.58 -19.58
C ILE A 208 -18.45 12.00 -19.05
N ILE A 209 -19.62 12.66 -18.99
CA ILE A 209 -19.75 14.01 -18.44
C ILE A 209 -19.59 13.95 -16.92
N MET A 210 -19.16 15.06 -16.35
CA MET A 210 -19.03 15.19 -14.89
C MET A 210 -20.41 15.31 -14.23
N ASP A 211 -21.21 16.24 -14.75
CA ASP A 211 -22.54 16.54 -14.23
C ASP A 211 -23.37 17.36 -15.22
N TYR A 212 -24.67 17.08 -15.33
CA TYR A 212 -25.58 17.92 -16.13
C TYR A 212 -26.93 18.17 -15.46
N LYS A 213 -26.94 18.29 -14.13
CA LYS A 213 -28.13 18.77 -13.42
C LYS A 213 -28.38 20.24 -13.81
N LYS A 214 -29.61 20.59 -14.20
CA LYS A 214 -30.02 21.95 -14.59
C LYS A 214 -30.34 22.80 -13.37
N ASN A 215 -30.61 24.08 -13.59
CA ASN A 215 -30.86 25.03 -12.51
C ASN A 215 -31.95 24.51 -11.55
N GLY A 216 -31.66 24.54 -10.25
CA GLY A 216 -32.59 24.13 -9.20
C GLY A 216 -32.53 22.66 -8.81
N VAL A 217 -31.80 21.82 -9.54
CA VAL A 217 -31.62 20.38 -9.27
C VAL A 217 -30.29 20.13 -8.55
N GLY A 218 -30.34 19.49 -7.39
CA GLY A 218 -29.15 19.33 -6.53
C GLY A 218 -28.49 20.68 -6.23
N THR A 219 -27.18 20.76 -6.47
CA THR A 219 -26.37 21.99 -6.27
C THR A 219 -26.25 22.91 -7.50
N SER A 220 -26.92 22.59 -8.61
CA SER A 220 -26.83 23.40 -9.83
C SER A 220 -27.53 24.75 -9.69
N THR A 221 -26.80 25.82 -10.01
CA THR A 221 -27.28 27.22 -9.98
C THR A 221 -27.54 27.80 -11.38
N ASN A 222 -27.27 27.02 -12.43
CA ASN A 222 -27.50 27.37 -13.83
C ASN A 222 -27.76 26.08 -14.64
N ASP A 223 -27.95 26.23 -15.95
CA ASP A 223 -28.29 25.13 -16.86
C ASP A 223 -27.08 24.43 -17.50
N LEU A 224 -25.87 24.64 -16.97
CA LEU A 224 -24.60 24.11 -17.49
C LEU A 224 -24.00 23.02 -16.59
N GLY A 225 -24.77 22.46 -15.66
CA GLY A 225 -24.30 21.48 -14.67
C GLY A 225 -23.79 22.12 -13.38
N SER A 226 -23.27 21.29 -12.47
CA SER A 226 -22.67 21.75 -11.22
C SER A 226 -21.21 21.29 -11.09
N ASN A 227 -20.36 22.17 -10.56
CA ASN A 227 -19.00 21.86 -10.14
C ASN A 227 -18.84 21.30 -8.71
N ASP A 228 -19.91 20.74 -8.15
CA ASP A 228 -19.90 20.19 -6.79
C ASP A 228 -19.75 18.69 -6.93
N TRP A 229 -18.56 18.19 -6.61
CA TRP A 229 -18.28 16.77 -6.65
C TRP A 229 -19.21 15.96 -5.74
N THR A 230 -19.63 16.54 -4.60
CA THR A 230 -20.35 15.81 -3.54
C THR A 230 -21.76 15.39 -3.92
N ASP A 231 -22.32 15.92 -5.02
CA ASP A 231 -23.55 15.43 -5.60
C ASP A 231 -23.49 15.29 -7.13
N SER A 232 -22.29 15.24 -7.70
CA SER A 232 -22.13 15.07 -9.14
C SER A 232 -22.63 13.68 -9.56
N GLN A 233 -23.25 13.62 -10.75
CA GLN A 233 -23.68 12.34 -11.32
C GLN A 233 -22.49 11.39 -11.55
N LEU A 234 -21.30 11.92 -11.88
CA LEU A 234 -20.08 11.12 -12.00
C LEU A 234 -19.64 10.52 -10.66
N MET A 235 -19.68 11.27 -9.56
CA MET A 235 -19.37 10.75 -8.23
C MET A 235 -20.31 9.59 -7.88
N MET A 236 -21.61 9.77 -8.11
CA MET A 236 -22.62 8.73 -7.87
C MET A 236 -22.41 7.50 -8.74
N MET A 237 -21.91 7.65 -9.97
CA MET A 237 -21.56 6.52 -10.83
C MET A 237 -20.38 5.72 -10.25
N LEU A 238 -19.34 6.42 -9.78
CA LEU A 238 -18.06 5.84 -9.37
C LEU A 238 -18.03 5.24 -7.95
N ASN A 239 -18.87 5.72 -7.04
CA ASN A 239 -18.75 5.43 -5.61
C ASN A 239 -19.99 4.73 -5.03
N PRO A 240 -19.82 3.87 -4.00
CA PRO A 240 -20.94 3.18 -3.36
C PRO A 240 -21.87 4.16 -2.63
N LYS A 241 -23.05 3.65 -2.29
CA LYS A 241 -24.16 4.42 -1.69
C LYS A 241 -23.82 5.03 -0.33
N ASP A 242 -22.80 4.51 0.35
CA ASP A 242 -22.33 5.01 1.65
C ASP A 242 -21.86 6.46 1.59
N TYR A 243 -21.46 6.95 0.41
CA TYR A 243 -21.00 8.32 0.18
C TYR A 243 -22.11 9.24 -0.35
N LEU A 244 -23.38 8.84 -0.22
CA LEU A 244 -24.51 9.69 -0.58
C LEU A 244 -24.51 10.96 0.28
N LYS A 245 -24.70 12.11 -0.37
CA LYS A 245 -24.76 13.41 0.30
C LYS A 245 -25.86 13.43 1.37
N SER A 246 -25.55 14.00 2.53
CA SER A 246 -26.51 14.17 3.61
C SER A 246 -27.76 14.94 3.13
N GLY A 247 -28.94 14.48 3.54
CA GLY A 247 -30.24 15.01 3.12
C GLY A 247 -30.76 14.45 1.79
N TYR A 248 -29.96 13.67 1.05
CA TYR A 248 -30.41 12.98 -0.16
C TYR A 248 -30.91 11.58 0.22
N THR A 249 -31.76 11.00 -0.61
CA THR A 249 -32.35 9.67 -0.35
C THR A 249 -32.20 8.75 -1.55
N ILE A 250 -32.24 7.44 -1.30
CA ILE A 250 -32.32 6.41 -2.34
C ILE A 250 -33.61 5.63 -2.14
N ASP A 251 -34.45 5.62 -3.17
CA ASP A 251 -35.71 4.87 -3.21
C ASP A 251 -35.77 4.11 -4.54
N ASN A 252 -35.94 2.78 -4.48
CA ASN A 252 -35.88 1.89 -5.65
C ASN A 252 -34.67 2.15 -6.57
N ASN A 253 -33.49 2.30 -5.97
CA ASN A 253 -32.22 2.66 -6.62
C ASN A 253 -32.18 4.03 -7.31
N ILE A 254 -33.20 4.87 -7.16
CA ILE A 254 -33.21 6.25 -7.65
C ILE A 254 -32.74 7.17 -6.51
N VAL A 255 -31.67 7.91 -6.77
CA VAL A 255 -31.18 8.98 -5.92
C VAL A 255 -32.07 10.21 -6.11
N LYS A 256 -32.60 10.73 -5.00
CA LYS A 256 -33.37 11.97 -4.95
C LYS A 256 -32.61 13.02 -4.15
N ASP A 257 -32.58 14.25 -4.65
CA ASP A 257 -31.99 15.38 -3.93
C ASP A 257 -32.82 15.78 -2.70
N SER A 258 -32.32 16.77 -1.95
CA SER A 258 -33.00 17.29 -0.75
C SER A 258 -34.41 17.86 -0.98
N LYS A 259 -34.79 18.13 -2.24
CA LYS A 259 -36.13 18.59 -2.63
C LYS A 259 -37.00 17.45 -3.16
N GLY A 260 -36.48 16.22 -3.18
CA GLY A 260 -37.16 15.04 -3.69
C GLY A 260 -37.06 14.86 -5.21
N GLN A 261 -36.31 15.70 -5.94
CA GLN A 261 -36.11 15.53 -7.37
C GLN A 261 -35.19 14.34 -7.62
N ALA A 262 -35.59 13.42 -8.50
CA ALA A 262 -34.73 12.33 -8.94
C ALA A 262 -33.59 12.87 -9.81
N ILE A 263 -32.34 12.51 -9.48
CA ILE A 263 -31.12 13.06 -10.11
C ILE A 263 -30.18 12.00 -10.70
N TYR A 264 -30.26 10.77 -10.21
CA TYR A 264 -29.43 9.66 -10.65
C TYR A 264 -30.09 8.33 -10.31
N GLN A 265 -29.69 7.24 -10.98
CA GLN A 265 -30.16 5.89 -10.66
C GLN A 265 -28.99 4.90 -10.71
N ASN A 266 -29.05 3.89 -9.84
CA ASN A 266 -28.00 2.87 -9.67
C ASN A 266 -26.65 3.47 -9.27
N MET A 267 -26.66 4.28 -8.20
CA MET A 267 -25.45 4.78 -7.55
C MET A 267 -24.50 3.62 -7.19
N GLY A 268 -23.22 3.78 -7.47
CA GLY A 268 -22.17 2.78 -7.30
C GLY A 268 -22.08 1.73 -8.39
N SER A 269 -22.67 1.98 -9.57
CA SER A 269 -22.65 1.03 -10.69
C SER A 269 -21.23 0.64 -11.14
N TYR A 270 -20.30 1.59 -11.25
CA TYR A 270 -18.89 1.28 -11.53
C TYR A 270 -18.25 0.49 -10.38
N TYR A 271 -18.45 0.95 -9.13
CA TYR A 271 -17.86 0.33 -7.94
C TYR A 271 -18.31 -1.13 -7.74
N ASN A 272 -19.57 -1.43 -8.07
CA ASN A 272 -20.16 -2.76 -7.93
C ASN A 272 -20.02 -3.62 -9.20
N GLY A 273 -19.49 -3.08 -10.29
CA GLY A 273 -19.39 -3.80 -11.57
C GLY A 273 -20.76 -4.16 -12.15
N THR A 274 -21.73 -3.25 -12.08
CA THR A 274 -23.11 -3.46 -12.55
C THR A 274 -23.50 -2.40 -13.58
N SER A 275 -24.54 -2.66 -14.37
CA SER A 275 -25.10 -1.62 -15.23
C SER A 275 -25.69 -0.47 -14.42
N GLY A 276 -25.52 0.75 -14.90
CA GLY A 276 -25.98 1.97 -14.25
C GLY A 276 -26.47 3.01 -15.24
N CYS A 277 -26.56 4.26 -14.80
CA CYS A 277 -26.97 5.37 -15.65
C CYS A 277 -25.78 6.20 -16.07
N LYS A 278 -25.67 6.50 -17.37
CA LYS A 278 -24.77 7.53 -17.85
C LYS A 278 -25.26 8.88 -17.31
N PRO A 279 -24.39 9.72 -16.72
CA PRO A 279 -24.73 11.09 -16.37
C PRO A 279 -25.40 11.83 -17.54
N PHE A 280 -26.48 12.55 -17.25
CA PHE A 280 -27.35 13.15 -18.27
C PHE A 280 -28.12 14.37 -17.73
N ALA A 281 -28.66 15.19 -18.64
CA ALA A 281 -29.44 16.38 -18.31
C ALA A 281 -30.65 16.05 -17.41
N ILE A 282 -30.76 16.73 -16.26
CA ILE A 282 -31.92 16.63 -15.36
C ILE A 282 -32.51 18.02 -15.14
N THR A 283 -33.77 18.22 -15.54
CA THR A 283 -34.52 19.47 -15.34
C THR A 283 -35.48 19.31 -14.17
N SER A 284 -35.58 20.35 -13.32
CA SER A 284 -36.48 20.33 -12.16
C SER A 284 -37.95 20.14 -12.59
N GLY A 285 -38.65 19.21 -11.95
CA GLY A 285 -40.05 18.91 -12.22
C GLY A 285 -40.29 17.95 -13.39
N GLU A 286 -39.26 17.63 -14.17
CA GLU A 286 -39.36 16.67 -15.27
C GLU A 286 -39.21 15.22 -14.78
N ASN A 287 -39.77 14.30 -15.56
CA ASN A 287 -39.62 12.87 -15.32
C ASN A 287 -38.16 12.43 -15.49
N PHE A 288 -37.67 11.64 -14.55
CA PHE A 288 -36.32 11.09 -14.60
C PHE A 288 -36.19 10.03 -15.69
N THR A 289 -35.09 10.09 -16.46
CA THR A 289 -34.73 9.08 -17.46
C THR A 289 -33.30 8.61 -17.26
N CYS A 290 -33.08 7.32 -17.46
CA CYS A 290 -31.76 6.70 -17.36
C CYS A 290 -31.34 6.18 -18.74
N LYS A 291 -30.22 6.69 -19.26
CA LYS A 291 -29.51 6.04 -20.37
C LYS A 291 -28.54 5.02 -19.78
N SER A 292 -28.78 3.74 -20.03
CA SER A 292 -27.95 2.66 -19.48
C SER A 292 -26.48 2.76 -19.94
N ILE A 293 -25.57 2.45 -19.03
CA ILE A 293 -24.15 2.20 -19.29
C ILE A 293 -23.76 0.92 -18.55
N ASP A 294 -23.02 0.03 -19.21
CA ASP A 294 -22.65 -1.26 -18.63
C ASP A 294 -21.21 -1.24 -18.08
N PHE A 295 -21.06 -1.68 -16.83
CA PHE A 295 -19.80 -1.85 -16.12
C PHE A 295 -19.52 -3.30 -15.71
N THR A 296 -20.29 -4.28 -16.19
CA THR A 296 -20.05 -5.70 -15.88
C THR A 296 -18.65 -6.19 -16.22
N SER A 297 -18.01 -5.61 -17.25
CA SER A 297 -16.63 -5.93 -17.66
C SER A 297 -15.60 -4.84 -17.33
N THR A 298 -16.05 -3.61 -17.05
CA THR A 298 -15.17 -2.43 -16.90
C THR A 298 -15.23 -1.77 -15.52
N GLY A 299 -16.14 -2.20 -14.65
CA GLY A 299 -16.21 -1.84 -13.23
C GLY A 299 -15.31 -2.69 -12.35
N LEU A 300 -15.38 -2.48 -11.03
CA LEU A 300 -14.57 -3.27 -10.09
C LEU A 300 -15.12 -4.70 -9.96
N LYS A 301 -14.30 -5.69 -10.28
CA LYS A 301 -14.70 -7.08 -10.52
C LYS A 301 -15.12 -7.85 -9.28
N ASN A 302 -14.54 -7.55 -8.11
CA ASN A 302 -14.73 -8.35 -6.89
C ASN A 302 -14.44 -7.58 -5.59
N ASP A 303 -14.83 -8.20 -4.48
CA ASP A 303 -14.64 -7.66 -3.14
C ASP A 303 -13.17 -7.49 -2.76
N LEU A 304 -12.27 -8.38 -3.21
CA LEU A 304 -10.83 -8.22 -2.98
C LEU A 304 -10.34 -6.86 -3.50
N THR A 305 -10.71 -6.51 -4.74
CA THR A 305 -10.38 -5.22 -5.33
C THR A 305 -11.01 -4.06 -4.55
N ARG A 306 -12.30 -4.15 -4.22
CA ARG A 306 -13.02 -3.11 -3.47
C ARG A 306 -12.45 -2.88 -2.07
N ASN A 307 -12.04 -3.96 -1.40
CA ASN A 307 -11.51 -3.96 -0.04
C ASN A 307 -10.07 -3.46 0.02
N ALA A 308 -9.32 -3.55 -1.08
CA ALA A 308 -7.99 -2.99 -1.21
C ALA A 308 -7.98 -1.45 -1.35
N ILE A 309 -9.12 -0.84 -1.74
CA ILE A 309 -9.26 0.62 -1.86
C ILE A 309 -9.55 1.22 -0.48
N GLU A 310 -8.71 2.16 -0.07
CA GLU A 310 -8.89 2.93 1.14
C GLU A 310 -9.95 4.03 0.96
N SER A 311 -10.73 4.27 2.02
CA SER A 311 -11.62 5.43 2.10
C SER A 311 -10.83 6.62 2.66
N VAL A 312 -10.64 7.65 1.85
CA VAL A 312 -9.82 8.81 2.21
C VAL A 312 -10.61 10.11 2.08
N VAL A 313 -10.12 11.14 2.76
CA VAL A 313 -10.57 12.52 2.57
C VAL A 313 -9.90 13.10 1.33
N TRP A 314 -10.67 13.25 0.26
CA TRP A 314 -10.26 13.95 -0.96
C TRP A 314 -10.38 15.46 -0.75
N ASN A 315 -9.40 16.21 -1.22
CA ASN A 315 -9.47 17.66 -1.24
C ASN A 315 -10.29 18.13 -2.45
N LEU A 316 -11.16 19.11 -2.23
CA LEU A 316 -12.07 19.70 -3.23
C LEU A 316 -11.89 21.22 -3.34
N GLY A 317 -10.80 21.77 -2.82
CA GLY A 317 -10.46 23.17 -3.01
C GLY A 317 -10.38 23.52 -4.50
N SER A 318 -10.90 24.68 -4.84
CA SER A 318 -10.98 25.16 -6.22
C SER A 318 -9.72 25.89 -6.64
N ALA A 319 -9.46 25.89 -7.94
CA ALA A 319 -8.38 26.65 -8.56
C ALA A 319 -8.88 27.42 -9.78
N ALA A 320 -8.25 28.55 -10.08
CA ALA A 320 -8.30 29.13 -11.41
C ALA A 320 -7.39 28.34 -12.37
N ASP A 321 -7.56 28.51 -13.67
CA ASP A 321 -6.56 28.06 -14.63
C ASP A 321 -5.32 28.97 -14.66
N GLY A 322 -4.33 28.62 -15.48
CA GLY A 322 -3.18 29.48 -15.69
C GLY A 322 -2.25 29.64 -14.49
N ILE A 323 -2.14 28.61 -13.65
CA ILE A 323 -1.23 28.54 -12.50
C ILE A 323 -0.25 27.35 -12.61
N THR A 324 0.77 27.34 -11.74
CA THR A 324 1.80 26.30 -11.69
C THR A 324 1.33 25.04 -10.96
N ALA A 325 2.07 23.93 -11.09
CA ALA A 325 1.77 22.69 -10.38
C ALA A 325 1.70 22.87 -8.85
N SER A 326 2.62 23.65 -8.27
CA SER A 326 2.64 23.97 -6.83
C SER A 326 1.45 24.81 -6.39
N ALA A 327 1.02 25.75 -7.23
CA ALA A 327 -0.14 26.59 -6.96
C ALA A 327 -1.43 25.76 -7.03
N TYR A 328 -1.58 24.83 -7.99
CA TYR A 328 -2.68 23.86 -7.98
C TYR A 328 -2.67 23.00 -6.72
N TYR A 329 -1.51 22.43 -6.35
CA TYR A 329 -1.39 21.60 -5.14
C TYR A 329 -1.87 22.32 -3.87
N THR A 330 -1.52 23.61 -3.77
CA THR A 330 -1.94 24.50 -2.67
C THR A 330 -3.44 24.77 -2.74
N ALA A 331 -3.96 25.13 -3.92
CA ALA A 331 -5.37 25.47 -4.12
C ALA A 331 -6.30 24.27 -3.89
N GLU A 332 -5.90 23.07 -4.31
CA GLU A 332 -6.60 21.81 -4.07
C GLU A 332 -6.92 21.59 -2.58
N ARG A 333 -5.97 21.94 -1.71
CA ARG A 333 -6.07 21.85 -0.24
C ARG A 333 -6.56 23.14 0.42
N GLY A 334 -6.89 24.14 -0.39
CA GLY A 334 -7.35 25.45 0.06
C GLY A 334 -8.83 25.47 0.41
N THR A 335 -9.27 26.63 0.88
CA THR A 335 -10.67 26.88 1.26
C THR A 335 -11.46 27.67 0.20
N ALA A 336 -10.82 28.07 -0.90
CA ALA A 336 -11.46 28.78 -1.98
C ALA A 336 -12.37 27.82 -2.76
N VAL A 337 -13.64 28.18 -2.90
CA VAL A 337 -14.66 27.36 -3.58
C VAL A 337 -15.74 28.26 -4.16
N TYR A 338 -16.45 27.79 -5.19
CA TYR A 338 -17.67 28.47 -5.62
C TYR A 338 -18.74 28.41 -4.51
N SER A 339 -19.07 29.58 -3.95
CA SER A 339 -20.21 29.84 -3.06
C SER A 339 -20.57 28.73 -2.05
N GLY A 340 -19.70 28.48 -1.07
CA GLY A 340 -20.03 27.64 0.09
C GLY A 340 -20.04 26.13 -0.18
N ARG A 341 -19.47 25.68 -1.30
CA ARG A 341 -19.28 24.25 -1.59
C ARG A 341 -18.31 23.59 -0.61
N PRO A 342 -18.39 22.26 -0.44
CA PRO A 342 -17.43 21.52 0.39
C PRO A 342 -16.01 21.66 -0.15
N THR A 343 -15.05 21.83 0.77
CA THR A 343 -13.60 21.86 0.47
C THR A 343 -12.96 20.48 0.55
N THR A 344 -13.69 19.49 1.05
CA THR A 344 -13.26 18.09 1.18
C THR A 344 -14.44 17.14 1.01
N TRP A 345 -14.16 15.90 0.63
CA TRP A 345 -15.14 14.82 0.57
C TRP A 345 -14.48 13.48 0.87
N THR A 346 -15.11 12.68 1.74
CA THR A 346 -14.64 11.33 2.05
C THR A 346 -15.20 10.33 1.04
N GLY A 347 -14.34 9.50 0.47
CA GLY A 347 -14.74 8.46 -0.48
C GLY A 347 -13.60 7.61 -1.00
N LYS A 348 -13.95 6.59 -1.79
CA LYS A 348 -13.01 5.58 -2.29
C LYS A 348 -12.40 5.92 -3.65
N VAL A 349 -13.23 6.37 -4.58
CA VAL A 349 -12.83 6.59 -5.98
C VAL A 349 -12.97 8.08 -6.32
N GLY A 350 -11.85 8.72 -6.61
CA GLY A 350 -11.79 10.09 -7.11
C GLY A 350 -11.25 10.13 -8.54
N LEU A 351 -10.71 11.30 -8.90
CA LEU A 351 -9.96 11.52 -10.14
C LEU A 351 -8.55 12.00 -9.78
N MET A 352 -7.66 12.00 -10.78
CA MET A 352 -6.37 12.67 -10.62
C MET A 352 -6.57 14.18 -10.42
N TYR A 353 -5.64 14.79 -9.70
CA TYR A 353 -5.54 16.23 -9.55
C TYR A 353 -4.72 16.84 -10.69
N PRO A 354 -4.93 18.13 -11.05
CA PRO A 354 -3.99 18.86 -11.89
C PRO A 354 -2.57 18.81 -11.33
N SER A 355 -2.36 18.88 -10.01
CA SER A 355 -1.03 18.72 -9.41
C SER A 355 -0.44 17.31 -9.62
N ASP A 356 -1.26 16.26 -9.69
CA ASP A 356 -0.75 14.91 -10.00
C ASP A 356 -0.14 14.86 -11.39
N TYR A 357 -0.82 15.47 -12.37
CA TYR A 357 -0.27 15.65 -13.71
C TYR A 357 0.97 16.56 -13.66
N GLY A 358 0.86 17.76 -13.09
CA GLY A 358 1.95 18.75 -13.11
C GLY A 358 3.27 18.29 -12.47
N TYR A 359 3.22 17.43 -11.46
CA TYR A 359 4.42 16.89 -10.82
C TYR A 359 4.97 15.62 -11.49
N ALA A 360 4.25 15.00 -12.42
CA ALA A 360 4.69 13.78 -13.12
C ALA A 360 5.73 14.06 -14.23
N THR A 361 5.96 15.33 -14.60
CA THR A 361 6.97 15.68 -15.61
C THR A 361 8.41 15.52 -15.13
N SER A 362 9.28 14.78 -15.83
CA SER A 362 10.72 14.85 -15.52
C SER A 362 11.43 16.07 -16.13
N GLY A 363 10.73 16.88 -16.92
CA GLY A 363 11.36 17.73 -17.92
C GLY A 363 12.20 16.92 -18.91
N GLY A 364 13.07 17.61 -19.66
CA GLY A 364 13.90 17.01 -20.69
C GLY A 364 15.15 17.84 -20.97
N THR A 365 15.72 17.65 -22.15
CA THR A 365 16.99 18.27 -22.56
C THR A 365 16.84 19.75 -22.93
N THR A 366 15.67 20.18 -23.40
CA THR A 366 15.36 21.56 -23.77
C THR A 366 14.82 22.34 -22.58
N THR A 367 13.91 21.76 -21.81
CA THR A 367 13.34 22.36 -20.60
C THR A 367 13.44 21.37 -19.44
N ASN A 368 14.30 21.67 -18.47
CA ASN A 368 14.47 20.82 -17.29
C ASN A 368 13.23 20.86 -16.36
N ARG A 369 13.15 19.91 -15.42
CA ARG A 369 12.03 19.79 -14.46
C ARG A 369 11.75 21.10 -13.73
N ALA A 370 12.78 21.78 -13.21
CA ALA A 370 12.61 23.01 -12.46
C ALA A 370 11.94 24.12 -13.30
N ALA A 371 12.34 24.26 -14.56
CA ALA A 371 11.70 25.19 -15.50
C ALA A 371 10.26 24.77 -15.82
N CYS A 372 9.98 23.47 -15.94
CA CYS A 372 8.61 22.96 -16.11
C CYS A 372 7.72 23.30 -14.92
N LEU A 373 8.18 23.08 -13.69
CA LEU A 373 7.43 23.36 -12.47
C LEU A 373 7.19 24.86 -12.25
N ALA A 374 8.08 25.72 -12.78
CA ALA A 374 7.91 27.17 -12.76
C ALA A 374 6.95 27.69 -13.85
N LYS A 375 6.66 26.90 -14.88
CA LYS A 375 5.79 27.28 -16.00
C LYS A 375 4.33 26.98 -15.64
N LYS A 376 3.45 27.95 -15.94
CA LYS A 376 2.00 27.78 -15.80
C LYS A 376 1.50 26.66 -16.73
N MET A 377 0.63 25.80 -16.22
CA MET A 377 0.27 24.54 -16.88
C MET A 377 -0.65 24.71 -18.10
N ASP A 378 -1.31 25.87 -18.24
CA ASP A 378 -2.06 26.27 -19.44
C ASP A 378 -1.17 26.52 -20.66
N ASN A 379 0.11 26.79 -20.44
CA ASN A 379 1.10 27.08 -21.47
C ASN A 379 2.02 25.88 -21.78
N TRP A 380 1.70 24.68 -21.30
CA TRP A 380 2.52 23.47 -21.54
C TRP A 380 2.41 22.91 -22.96
N ASN A 381 1.51 23.46 -23.78
CA ASN A 381 1.46 23.18 -25.21
C ASN A 381 2.45 24.02 -26.03
N ASP A 382 3.06 25.05 -25.45
CA ASP A 382 4.08 25.88 -26.09
C ASP A 382 5.27 25.02 -26.55
N SER A 383 5.77 25.29 -27.75
CA SER A 383 6.91 24.56 -28.32
C SER A 383 8.16 24.64 -27.43
N GLY A 384 8.39 25.80 -26.81
CA GLY A 384 9.55 26.07 -25.95
C GLY A 384 9.57 25.30 -24.63
N VAL A 385 8.47 24.67 -24.23
CA VAL A 385 8.37 23.84 -23.01
C VAL A 385 7.74 22.47 -23.28
N SER A 386 7.84 22.00 -24.52
CA SER A 386 7.21 20.73 -24.93
C SER A 386 7.71 19.52 -24.12
N ASP A 387 8.95 19.56 -23.62
CA ASP A 387 9.50 18.56 -22.70
C ASP A 387 8.66 18.35 -21.44
N CYS A 388 7.94 19.37 -20.97
CA CYS A 388 7.15 19.27 -19.74
C CYS A 388 6.03 18.26 -19.90
N LYS A 389 5.26 18.33 -20.99
CA LYS A 389 4.19 17.37 -21.28
C LYS A 389 4.69 16.08 -21.93
N ASN A 390 5.77 16.15 -22.73
CA ASN A 390 6.26 14.99 -23.49
C ASN A 390 6.95 13.97 -22.57
N ASN A 391 7.50 14.43 -21.45
CA ASN A 391 8.09 13.58 -20.42
C ASN A 391 7.20 13.43 -19.19
N ASP A 392 5.90 13.23 -19.43
CA ASP A 392 4.87 13.04 -18.42
C ASP A 392 3.97 11.84 -18.79
N TYR A 393 4.08 10.75 -18.04
CA TYR A 393 3.34 9.52 -18.30
C TYR A 393 1.82 9.61 -18.05
N LEU A 394 1.34 10.67 -17.38
CA LEU A 394 -0.09 10.90 -17.17
C LEU A 394 -0.75 11.59 -18.38
N LEU A 395 0.03 12.11 -19.33
CA LEU A 395 -0.48 12.62 -20.59
C LEU A 395 -1.12 11.50 -21.42
N LYS A 396 -2.35 11.74 -21.88
CA LYS A 396 -3.02 10.94 -22.91
C LYS A 396 -3.30 11.84 -24.10
N ASN A 397 -2.56 11.66 -25.18
CA ASN A 397 -2.61 12.55 -26.35
C ASN A 397 -3.77 12.28 -27.32
N THR A 398 -4.61 11.29 -27.02
CA THR A 398 -5.77 10.89 -27.83
C THR A 398 -7.11 11.33 -27.24
N TYR A 399 -7.16 11.79 -25.99
CA TYR A 399 -8.39 12.22 -25.33
C TYR A 399 -8.15 13.22 -24.19
N HIS A 400 -9.14 14.08 -23.94
CA HIS A 400 -9.15 14.99 -22.80
C HIS A 400 -9.55 14.22 -21.53
N GLN A 401 -9.03 14.64 -20.39
CA GLN A 401 -9.18 13.93 -19.12
C GLN A 401 -9.77 14.87 -18.07
N TRP A 402 -10.86 14.45 -17.43
CA TRP A 402 -11.36 15.15 -16.25
C TRP A 402 -10.34 15.09 -15.10
N THR A 403 -10.24 16.19 -14.36
CA THR A 403 -9.59 16.20 -13.03
C THR A 403 -10.63 16.44 -11.95
N LEU A 404 -10.25 16.25 -10.69
CA LEU A 404 -11.16 16.45 -9.56
C LEU A 404 -11.41 17.92 -9.21
N VAL A 405 -10.60 18.86 -9.71
CA VAL A 405 -10.59 20.24 -9.21
C VAL A 405 -11.67 21.08 -9.88
N PRO A 406 -12.56 21.72 -9.10
CA PRO A 406 -13.53 22.68 -9.62
C PRO A 406 -12.91 24.08 -9.81
N ASP A 407 -13.50 24.89 -10.69
CA ASP A 407 -13.20 26.32 -10.79
C ASP A 407 -13.79 27.12 -9.60
N SER A 408 -13.06 28.14 -9.13
CA SER A 408 -13.45 28.91 -7.95
C SER A 408 -14.56 29.93 -8.21
N SER A 409 -14.74 30.34 -9.47
CA SER A 409 -15.58 31.48 -9.87
C SER A 409 -16.83 31.05 -10.64
N ILE A 410 -16.79 29.92 -11.32
CA ILE A 410 -17.85 29.43 -12.20
C ILE A 410 -18.42 28.12 -11.66
N SER A 411 -19.69 28.14 -11.28
CA SER A 411 -20.43 27.03 -10.62
C SER A 411 -20.55 25.72 -11.38
N SER A 412 -20.11 25.67 -12.62
CA SER A 412 -20.38 24.61 -13.59
C SER A 412 -19.13 24.13 -14.31
N VAL A 413 -17.94 24.49 -13.81
CA VAL A 413 -16.66 24.27 -14.48
C VAL A 413 -15.68 23.47 -13.61
N PHE A 414 -14.99 22.52 -14.23
CA PHE A 414 -13.87 21.77 -13.67
C PHE A 414 -12.62 21.94 -14.51
N LEU A 415 -11.46 21.71 -13.88
CA LEU A 415 -10.18 21.64 -14.56
C LEU A 415 -10.06 20.30 -15.29
N ARG A 416 -9.37 20.32 -16.43
CA ARG A 416 -9.08 19.17 -17.28
C ARG A 416 -7.62 19.16 -17.72
N VAL A 417 -7.12 17.98 -18.03
CA VAL A 417 -5.89 17.84 -18.83
C VAL A 417 -6.31 17.65 -20.28
N GLU A 418 -5.88 18.57 -21.15
CA GLU A 418 -6.19 18.52 -22.57
C GLU A 418 -5.26 17.50 -23.28
N ALA A 419 -5.70 16.91 -24.39
CA ALA A 419 -4.90 15.95 -25.16
C ALA A 419 -3.59 16.56 -25.71
N ARG A 420 -3.52 17.87 -25.92
CA ARG A 420 -2.27 18.59 -26.27
C ARG A 420 -1.38 18.86 -25.05
N GLY A 421 -1.77 18.45 -23.85
CA GLY A 421 -0.93 18.40 -22.65
C GLY A 421 -0.88 19.65 -21.78
N TYR A 422 -1.77 20.61 -21.98
CA TYR A 422 -1.94 21.75 -21.07
C TYR A 422 -3.18 21.55 -20.18
N VAL A 423 -3.19 22.22 -19.03
CA VAL A 423 -4.35 22.27 -18.14
C VAL A 423 -5.20 23.47 -18.47
N SER A 424 -6.49 23.24 -18.65
CA SER A 424 -7.51 24.28 -18.87
C SER A 424 -8.79 23.88 -18.15
N TYR A 425 -9.82 24.70 -18.25
CA TYR A 425 -11.12 24.38 -17.69
C TYR A 425 -12.13 23.94 -18.75
N ASP A 426 -13.21 23.32 -18.29
CA ASP A 426 -14.30 22.86 -19.13
C ASP A 426 -15.63 22.78 -18.36
N TYR A 427 -16.75 22.87 -19.06
CA TYR A 427 -18.08 22.79 -18.46
C TYR A 427 -18.43 21.35 -18.09
N ALA A 428 -19.01 21.16 -16.91
CA ALA A 428 -19.32 19.84 -16.35
C ALA A 428 -20.19 18.97 -17.26
N TYR A 429 -21.02 19.59 -18.11
CA TYR A 429 -21.92 18.90 -19.04
C TYR A 429 -21.28 18.45 -20.36
N HIS A 430 -20.06 18.88 -20.69
CA HIS A 430 -19.44 18.57 -21.97
C HIS A 430 -19.05 17.09 -22.09
N ASP A 431 -19.46 16.46 -23.19
CA ASP A 431 -19.43 15.00 -23.39
C ASP A 431 -18.29 14.51 -24.30
N TYR A 432 -17.22 15.28 -24.40
CA TYR A 432 -15.99 14.91 -25.12
C TYR A 432 -14.82 14.56 -24.20
N LEU A 433 -15.04 14.55 -22.88
CA LEU A 433 -14.01 14.22 -21.89
C LEU A 433 -14.11 12.78 -21.41
N SER A 434 -12.95 12.20 -21.12
CA SER A 434 -12.79 10.85 -20.60
C SER A 434 -12.50 10.86 -19.11
N VAL A 435 -12.89 9.77 -18.43
CA VAL A 435 -12.71 9.56 -16.99
C VAL A 435 -11.64 8.51 -16.76
N ARG A 436 -10.68 8.79 -15.89
CA ARG A 436 -9.70 7.82 -15.38
C ARG A 436 -9.82 7.77 -13.85
N PRO A 437 -10.49 6.74 -13.30
CA PRO A 437 -10.65 6.58 -11.87
C PRO A 437 -9.30 6.57 -11.16
N ALA A 438 -9.20 7.29 -10.04
CA ALA A 438 -8.06 7.28 -9.14
C ALA A 438 -8.50 6.78 -7.75
N ALA A 439 -7.61 6.05 -7.08
CA ALA A 439 -7.88 5.44 -5.78
C ALA A 439 -6.61 5.42 -4.93
N PHE A 440 -6.78 5.40 -3.61
CA PHE A 440 -5.70 5.10 -2.68
C PHE A 440 -5.81 3.64 -2.24
N LEU A 441 -4.69 2.94 -2.20
CA LEU A 441 -4.63 1.57 -1.68
C LEU A 441 -4.43 1.60 -0.17
N LYS A 442 -5.03 0.64 0.54
CA LYS A 442 -4.75 0.44 1.97
C LYS A 442 -3.27 0.13 2.20
N SER A 443 -2.75 0.56 3.35
CA SER A 443 -1.33 0.40 3.69
C SER A 443 -0.87 -1.06 3.84
N ASN A 444 -1.79 -1.96 4.19
CA ASN A 444 -1.50 -3.38 4.33
C ASN A 444 -1.34 -4.11 2.98
N ILE A 445 -1.58 -3.44 1.86
CA ILE A 445 -1.34 -4.00 0.52
C ILE A 445 0.17 -4.01 0.23
N SER A 446 0.67 -5.16 -0.23
CA SER A 446 2.09 -5.35 -0.55
C SER A 446 2.30 -5.67 -2.03
N ILE A 447 3.52 -5.42 -2.53
CA ILE A 447 3.92 -5.83 -3.88
C ILE A 447 4.62 -7.18 -3.79
N SER A 448 4.03 -8.21 -4.39
CA SER A 448 4.56 -9.58 -4.37
C SER A 448 5.64 -9.84 -5.41
N SER A 449 5.53 -9.22 -6.59
CA SER A 449 6.50 -9.36 -7.69
C SER A 449 6.34 -8.25 -8.73
N GLY A 450 7.06 -8.35 -9.85
CA GLY A 450 7.09 -7.34 -10.91
C GLY A 450 8.08 -6.21 -10.62
N ASP A 451 8.54 -5.55 -11.69
CA ASP A 451 9.45 -4.41 -11.62
C ASP A 451 8.75 -3.08 -11.90
N GLY A 452 7.48 -3.12 -12.29
CA GLY A 452 6.65 -1.95 -12.59
C GLY A 452 6.69 -1.52 -14.05
N SER A 453 7.43 -2.21 -14.92
CA SER A 453 7.40 -1.93 -16.36
C SER A 453 6.05 -2.33 -16.97
N SER A 454 5.78 -1.92 -18.21
CA SER A 454 4.55 -2.32 -18.92
C SER A 454 4.48 -3.82 -19.22
N ILE A 455 5.63 -4.50 -19.25
CA ILE A 455 5.77 -5.93 -19.56
C ILE A 455 5.67 -6.74 -18.25
N THR A 456 6.24 -6.22 -17.17
CA THR A 456 6.27 -6.81 -15.84
C THR A 456 5.68 -5.85 -14.79
N PRO A 457 4.38 -5.50 -14.88
CA PRO A 457 3.72 -4.66 -13.88
C PRO A 457 3.89 -5.21 -12.47
N TYR A 458 3.81 -4.36 -11.45
CA TYR A 458 3.77 -4.82 -10.08
C TYR A 458 2.56 -5.72 -9.84
N ASN A 459 2.81 -6.88 -9.25
CA ASN A 459 1.76 -7.76 -8.74
C ASN A 459 1.46 -7.38 -7.30
N LEU A 460 0.18 -7.26 -6.96
CA LEU A 460 -0.26 -6.94 -5.60
C LEU A 460 -0.64 -8.21 -4.84
N LYS A 461 -0.22 -8.30 -3.59
CA LYS A 461 -0.79 -9.26 -2.64
C LYS A 461 -1.85 -8.52 -1.84
N LEU A 462 -3.11 -8.85 -2.13
CA LEU A 462 -4.26 -8.37 -1.35
C LEU A 462 -4.50 -9.32 -0.18
N ASN A 463 -4.86 -8.76 0.97
CA ASN A 463 -5.18 -9.52 2.18
C ASN A 463 -6.68 -9.78 2.31
#